data_AF-A0A745SHH2-F1
#
_entry.id   AF-A0A745SHH2-F1
#
_cell.length_a   1.000
_cell.length_b   1.000
_cell.length_c   1.000
_cell.angle_alpha   90.00
_cell.angle_beta   90.00
_cell.angle_gamma   90.00
#
_symmetry.space_group_name_H-M   'P 1'
#
loop_
_entity.id
_entity.type
_entity.pdbx_description
1 polymer ?
#
loop_
_entity_poly.entity_id
_entity_poly.type
_entity_poly.pdbx_seq_one_letter_code
_entity_poly.pdbx_strand_id
1 'polypeptide(L)'
;MALNNLKGLSELAKAAKGKKGKEVLTVPVDDVVSKVQVRKRFRNIEELAATLLTEGQQSPIIVFPKNEEGKFVIQKGERRWRACKHAGIETIDLVVNDKVQNNLDETAGELIENIQRDD
;
A
#
# COMPACT_ATOMS: atom_id res chain seq x y z
N MET A 1 -21.67 -22.08 -32.00
CA MET A 1 -22.33 -20.90 -31.37
C MET A 1 -21.57 -20.54 -30.10
N ALA A 2 -20.47 -19.78 -30.19
CA ALA A 2 -19.66 -19.42 -29.03
C ALA A 2 -19.35 -17.92 -29.07
N LEU A 3 -20.26 -17.09 -28.55
CA LEU A 3 -20.02 -15.66 -28.37
C LEU A 3 -21.08 -15.07 -27.44
N ASN A 4 -20.95 -15.30 -26.13
CA ASN A 4 -21.73 -14.53 -25.14
C ASN A 4 -20.91 -14.03 -23.94
N ASN A 5 -19.58 -14.10 -23.98
CA ASN A 5 -18.72 -13.66 -22.88
C ASN A 5 -18.29 -12.17 -22.98
N LEU A 6 -18.78 -11.42 -23.97
CA LEU A 6 -18.35 -10.03 -24.22
C LEU A 6 -18.95 -9.03 -23.21
N LYS A 7 -20.08 -9.37 -22.57
CA LYS A 7 -20.74 -8.52 -21.55
C LYS A 7 -19.96 -8.46 -20.24
N GLY A 8 -19.29 -9.55 -19.84
CA GLY A 8 -18.50 -9.58 -18.60
C GLY A 8 -17.22 -8.73 -18.67
N LEU A 9 -16.56 -8.69 -19.83
CA LEU A 9 -15.37 -7.87 -20.07
C LEU A 9 -15.69 -6.37 -20.10
N SER A 10 -16.85 -5.99 -20.64
CA SER A 10 -17.29 -4.59 -20.68
C SER A 10 -17.79 -4.09 -19.32
N GLU A 11 -18.40 -4.96 -18.51
CA GLU A 11 -18.69 -4.72 -17.08
C GLU A 11 -17.40 -4.54 -16.26
N LEU A 12 -16.41 -5.41 -16.43
CA LEU A 12 -15.09 -5.27 -15.80
C LEU A 12 -14.39 -3.96 -16.21
N ALA A 13 -14.44 -3.60 -17.49
CA ALA A 13 -13.88 -2.35 -17.99
C ALA A 13 -14.64 -1.12 -17.45
N LYS A 14 -15.96 -1.19 -17.27
CA LYS A 14 -16.77 -0.14 -16.63
C LYS A 14 -16.48 -0.01 -15.13
N ALA A 15 -16.30 -1.13 -14.42
CA ALA A 15 -15.87 -1.15 -13.02
C ALA A 15 -14.46 -0.58 -12.85
N ALA A 16 -13.58 -0.75 -13.84
CA ALA A 16 -12.26 -0.13 -13.89
C ALA A 16 -12.32 1.38 -14.24
N LYS A 17 -13.26 1.80 -15.09
CA LYS A 17 -13.40 3.20 -15.56
C LYS A 17 -13.78 4.22 -14.48
N GLY A 18 -14.30 3.77 -13.34
CA GLY A 18 -14.64 4.62 -12.18
C GLY A 18 -13.48 4.84 -11.19
N LYS A 19 -12.36 4.13 -11.34
CA LYS A 19 -11.15 4.37 -10.54
C LYS A 19 -10.23 5.27 -11.36
N LYS A 20 -10.11 6.55 -10.99
CA LYS A 20 -8.93 7.33 -11.38
C LYS A 20 -7.71 6.46 -11.07
N GLY A 21 -6.87 6.20 -12.07
CA GLY A 21 -5.63 5.45 -11.88
C GLY A 21 -4.90 6.08 -10.72
N LYS A 22 -4.59 5.27 -9.70
CA LYS A 22 -3.84 5.73 -8.54
C LYS A 22 -2.46 6.16 -9.02
N GLU A 23 -2.16 7.45 -8.94
CA GLU A 23 -0.89 8.02 -9.37
C GLU A 23 0.23 7.57 -8.41
N VAL A 24 1.38 7.21 -8.96
CA VAL A 24 2.57 6.87 -8.18
C VAL A 24 3.36 8.16 -7.97
N LEU A 25 3.61 8.51 -6.71
CA LEU A 25 4.41 9.67 -6.32
C LEU A 25 5.71 9.19 -5.67
N THR A 26 6.83 9.80 -6.04
CA THR A 26 8.11 9.58 -5.37
C THR A 26 8.34 10.68 -4.36
N VAL A 27 8.54 10.31 -3.09
CA VAL A 27 8.69 11.27 -1.98
C VAL A 27 9.85 10.88 -1.07
N PRO A 28 10.39 11.81 -0.26
CA PRO A 28 11.36 11.47 0.78
C PRO A 28 10.78 10.45 1.76
N VAL A 29 11.61 9.49 2.17
CA VAL A 29 11.22 8.45 3.15
C VAL A 29 10.78 9.03 4.50
N ASP A 30 11.27 10.21 4.86
CA ASP A 30 10.94 10.91 6.12
C ASP A 30 9.64 11.71 6.10
N ASP A 31 9.07 11.93 4.91
CA ASP A 31 7.72 12.48 4.72
C ASP A 31 6.64 11.41 4.96
N VAL A 32 7.04 10.15 5.15
CA VAL A 32 6.14 9.03 5.37
C VAL A 32 6.27 8.51 6.80
N VAL A 33 5.13 8.33 7.46
CA VAL A 33 5.03 7.85 8.85
C VAL A 33 4.16 6.60 8.97
N SER A 34 4.51 5.76 9.92
CA SER A 34 3.73 4.58 10.28
C SER A 34 2.70 4.92 11.36
N LYS A 35 1.48 4.38 11.23
CA LYS A 35 0.50 4.35 12.33
C LYS A 35 0.95 3.33 13.38
N VAL A 36 0.59 3.54 14.66
CA VAL A 36 0.87 2.56 15.73
C VAL A 36 0.25 1.21 15.38
N GLN A 37 1.09 0.21 15.12
CA GLN A 37 0.65 -1.16 14.85
C GLN A 37 0.78 -2.05 16.08
N VAL A 38 -0.21 -2.92 16.28
CA VAL A 38 -0.25 -3.89 17.39
C VAL A 38 0.83 -4.98 17.21
N ARG A 39 1.18 -5.33 15.96
CA ARG A 39 2.28 -6.27 15.65
C ARG A 39 3.64 -5.57 15.66
N LYS A 40 4.54 -6.02 16.55
CA LYS A 40 5.89 -5.45 16.74
C LYS A 40 7.03 -6.27 16.15
N ARG A 41 6.80 -7.50 15.67
CA ARG A 41 7.85 -8.37 15.11
C ARG A 41 7.75 -8.45 13.60
N PHE A 42 8.68 -7.77 12.93
CA PHE A 42 8.92 -7.90 11.50
C PHE A 42 10.17 -8.77 11.31
N ARG A 43 10.02 -9.97 10.75
CA ARG A 43 11.14 -10.85 10.40
C ARG A 43 11.62 -10.51 8.97
N ASN A 44 12.91 -10.73 8.70
CA ASN A 44 13.57 -10.56 7.39
C ASN A 44 13.46 -9.13 6.82
N ILE A 45 13.75 -8.09 7.62
CA ILE A 45 13.86 -6.72 7.09
C ILE A 45 15.17 -6.55 6.30
N GLU A 46 16.27 -7.14 6.78
CA GLU A 46 17.60 -7.01 6.18
C GLU A 46 17.66 -7.61 4.77
N GLU A 47 17.08 -8.79 4.58
CA GLU A 47 16.99 -9.45 3.28
C GLU A 47 16.17 -8.61 2.29
N LEU A 48 15.02 -8.06 2.74
CA LEU A 48 14.20 -7.17 1.92
C LEU A 48 14.92 -5.85 1.59
N ALA A 49 15.71 -5.31 2.52
CA ALA A 49 16.52 -4.13 2.33
C ALA A 49 17.61 -4.37 1.26
N ALA A 50 18.27 -5.53 1.29
CA ALA A 50 19.23 -5.92 0.28
C ALA A 50 18.58 -6.00 -1.12
N THR A 51 17.40 -6.64 -1.23
CA THR A 51 16.65 -6.70 -2.49
C THR A 51 16.25 -5.31 -3.00
N LEU A 52 15.81 -4.42 -2.12
CA LEU A 52 15.43 -3.06 -2.49
C LEU A 52 16.61 -2.24 -3.02
N LEU A 53 17.83 -2.49 -2.53
CA LEU A 53 19.05 -1.85 -3.04
C LEU A 53 19.46 -2.40 -4.41
N THR A 54 19.30 -3.71 -4.64
CA THR A 54 19.74 -4.34 -5.90
C THR A 54 18.72 -4.23 -7.02
N GLU A 55 17.43 -4.35 -6.72
CA GLU A 55 16.35 -4.43 -7.72
C GLU A 55 15.40 -3.22 -7.68
N GLY A 56 15.58 -2.32 -6.72
CA GLY A 56 14.71 -1.15 -6.53
C GLY A 56 13.33 -1.50 -5.97
N GLN A 57 12.48 -0.48 -5.86
CA GLN A 57 11.13 -0.63 -5.34
C GLN A 57 10.16 -1.13 -6.44
N GLN A 58 9.89 -2.44 -6.45
CA GLN A 58 8.99 -3.06 -7.44
C GLN A 58 7.50 -2.77 -7.23
N SER A 59 7.09 -2.37 -6.02
CA SER A 59 5.69 -1.99 -5.77
C SER A 59 5.61 -0.77 -4.86
N PRO A 60 4.74 0.20 -5.17
CA PRO A 60 4.58 1.39 -4.36
C PRO A 60 3.99 1.03 -2.98
N ILE A 61 4.27 1.89 -2.00
CA ILE A 61 3.65 1.84 -0.67
C ILE A 61 2.29 2.54 -0.76
N ILE A 62 1.25 1.94 -0.18
CA ILE A 62 -0.07 2.58 -0.18
C ILE A 62 -0.16 3.43 1.08
N VAL A 63 -0.48 4.71 0.90
CA VAL A 63 -0.59 5.67 1.98
C VAL A 63 -1.97 6.34 1.98
N PHE A 64 -2.35 6.86 3.14
CA PHE A 64 -3.39 7.86 3.27
C PHE A 64 -2.89 9.23 2.81
N PRO A 65 -3.80 10.18 2.54
CA PRO A 65 -3.43 11.59 2.36
C PRO A 65 -2.60 12.12 3.54
N LYS A 66 -1.93 13.25 3.31
CA LYS A 66 -1.12 13.91 4.34
C LYS A 66 -1.95 14.21 5.60
N ASN A 67 -1.39 13.95 6.77
CA ASN A 67 -1.98 14.33 8.06
C ASN A 67 -1.83 15.85 8.33
N GLU A 68 -2.28 16.32 9.50
CA GLU A 68 -2.18 17.74 9.91
C GLU A 68 -0.73 18.24 9.99
N GLU A 69 0.24 17.32 10.16
CA GLU A 69 1.68 17.62 10.19
C GLU A 69 2.31 17.58 8.77
N GLY A 70 1.52 17.36 7.72
CA GLY A 70 2.00 17.33 6.34
C GLY A 70 2.67 16.02 5.91
N LYS A 71 2.53 14.95 6.69
CA LYS A 71 3.17 13.63 6.44
C LYS A 71 2.18 12.59 5.92
N PHE A 72 2.63 11.74 5.00
CA PHE A 72 1.85 10.60 4.49
C PHE A 72 1.80 9.48 5.53
N VAL A 73 0.61 8.90 5.75
CA VAL A 73 0.45 7.81 6.72
C VAL A 73 0.37 6.47 6.00
N ILE A 74 1.20 5.51 6.38
CA ILE A 74 1.23 4.18 5.76
C ILE A 74 -0.09 3.45 6.01
N GLN A 75 -0.75 3.03 4.92
CA GLN A 75 -1.90 2.14 4.94
C GLN A 75 -1.46 0.68 4.71
N LYS A 76 -0.60 0.44 3.71
CA LYS A 76 -0.04 -0.89 3.41
C LYS A 76 1.41 -0.77 2.93
N GLY A 77 2.25 -1.73 3.32
CA GLY A 77 3.66 -1.77 2.90
C GLY A 77 4.67 -1.36 3.98
N GLU A 78 4.28 -1.36 5.25
CA GLU A 78 5.15 -1.02 6.40
C GLU A 78 6.52 -1.70 6.37
N ARG A 79 6.57 -3.01 6.06
CA ARG A 79 7.83 -3.76 5.98
C ARG A 79 8.79 -3.19 4.93
N ARG A 80 8.24 -2.73 3.79
CA ARG A 80 9.02 -2.14 2.70
C ARG A 80 9.56 -0.78 3.11
N TRP A 81 8.72 0.09 3.68
CA TRP A 81 9.16 1.38 4.22
C TRP A 81 10.27 1.22 5.27
N ARG A 82 10.11 0.27 6.20
CA ARG A 82 11.15 -0.04 7.20
C ARG A 82 12.44 -0.54 6.57
N ALA A 83 12.33 -1.40 5.56
CA ALA A 83 13.49 -1.89 4.82
C ALA A 83 14.18 -0.75 4.05
N CYS A 84 13.43 0.18 3.44
CA CYS A 84 13.99 1.38 2.83
C CYS A 84 14.74 2.25 3.85
N LYS A 85 14.14 2.49 5.03
CA LYS A 85 14.81 3.20 6.13
C LYS A 85 16.08 2.49 6.59
N HIS A 86 16.04 1.17 6.70
CA HIS A 86 17.20 0.37 7.12
C HIS A 86 18.30 0.37 6.06
N ALA A 87 17.93 0.32 4.78
CA ALA A 87 18.83 0.38 3.63
C ALA A 87 19.44 1.78 3.39
N GLY A 88 18.94 2.83 4.05
CA GLY A 88 19.37 4.20 3.80
C GLY A 88 18.86 4.78 2.47
N ILE A 89 17.75 4.26 1.95
CA ILE A 89 17.11 4.78 0.73
C ILE A 89 16.45 6.12 1.05
N GLU A 90 16.78 7.16 0.29
CA GLU A 90 16.31 8.53 0.54
C GLU A 90 14.87 8.76 0.06
N THR A 91 14.46 8.12 -1.03
CA THR A 91 13.16 8.33 -1.68
C THR A 91 12.42 7.02 -1.91
N ILE A 92 11.10 7.04 -1.76
CA ILE A 92 10.22 5.89 -1.99
C ILE A 92 9.03 6.24 -2.88
N ASP A 93 8.59 5.23 -3.62
CA ASP A 93 7.38 5.31 -4.41
C ASP A 93 6.17 4.97 -3.56
N LEU A 94 5.17 5.84 -3.62
CA LEU A 94 3.92 5.68 -2.92
C LEU A 94 2.73 5.94 -3.82
N VAL A 95 1.59 5.45 -3.36
CA VAL A 95 0.29 5.64 -4.00
C VAL A 95 -0.66 6.16 -2.93
N VAL A 96 -1.18 7.37 -3.15
CA VAL A 96 -2.15 7.99 -2.26
C VAL A 96 -3.52 7.36 -2.49
N ASN A 97 -4.13 6.89 -1.41
CA ASN A 97 -5.48 6.36 -1.43
C ASN A 97 -6.44 7.40 -0.84
N ASP A 98 -7.10 8.17 -1.70
CA ASP A 98 -8.06 9.22 -1.32
C ASP A 98 -9.34 8.72 -0.62
N LYS A 99 -9.45 7.41 -0.38
CA LYS A 99 -10.49 6.88 0.50
C LYS A 99 -10.21 7.38 1.92
N VAL A 100 -10.85 8.49 2.26
CA VAL A 100 -10.94 9.06 3.60
C VAL A 100 -11.28 7.93 4.58
N GLN A 101 -10.61 7.92 5.74
CA GLN A 101 -10.94 7.03 6.85
C GLN A 101 -12.42 7.18 7.23
N ASN A 102 -13.28 6.33 6.65
CA ASN A 102 -14.48 5.92 7.36
C ASN A 102 -13.97 4.95 8.44
N ASN A 103 -13.80 5.47 9.67
CA ASN A 103 -13.27 4.73 10.84
C ASN A 103 -13.93 3.35 11.07
N LEU A 104 -15.13 3.14 10.52
CA LEU A 104 -15.91 1.90 10.62
C LEU A 104 -15.44 0.80 9.65
N ASP A 105 -15.00 1.17 8.44
CA ASP A 105 -14.59 0.19 7.40
C ASP A 105 -13.18 -0.35 7.63
N GLU A 106 -12.30 0.44 8.24
CA GLU A 106 -10.89 0.07 8.48
C GLU A 106 -10.77 -0.97 9.59
N THR A 107 -11.47 -0.78 10.71
CA THR A 107 -11.48 -1.74 11.83
C THR A 107 -12.10 -3.08 11.39
N ALA A 108 -13.18 -3.04 10.62
CA ALA A 108 -13.82 -4.25 10.11
C ALA A 108 -12.94 -4.98 9.08
N GLY A 109 -12.31 -4.25 8.15
CA GLY A 109 -11.40 -4.83 7.16
C GLY A 109 -10.14 -5.44 7.77
N GLU A 110 -9.53 -4.78 8.77
CA GLU A 110 -8.39 -5.32 9.51
C GLU A 110 -8.77 -6.55 10.33
N LEU A 111 -9.96 -6.59 10.95
CA LEU A 111 -10.47 -7.79 11.64
C LEU A 111 -10.68 -8.96 10.68
N ILE A 112 -11.30 -8.71 9.51
CA ILE A 112 -11.62 -9.75 8.52
C ILE A 112 -10.34 -10.32 7.90
N GLU A 113 -9.35 -9.48 7.57
CA GLU A 113 -8.06 -9.93 7.03
C GLU A 113 -7.28 -10.79 8.06
N ASN A 114 -7.46 -10.51 9.36
CA ASN A 114 -6.78 -11.25 10.43
C ASN A 114 -7.37 -12.65 10.64
N ILE A 115 -8.69 -12.83 10.46
CA ILE A 115 -9.37 -14.14 10.54
C ILE A 115 -9.10 -15.00 9.30
N GLN A 116 -8.86 -14.38 8.14
CA GLN A 116 -8.54 -15.12 6.90
C GLN A 116 -7.05 -15.50 6.78
N ARG A 117 -6.23 -15.21 7.79
CA ARG A 117 -4.85 -15.70 7.92
C ARG A 117 -4.75 -16.75 9.01
N ASP A 118 -5.54 -17.80 8.87
CA ASP A 118 -5.22 -19.11 9.43
C ASP A 118 -4.45 -19.88 8.34
N ASP A 119 -3.16 -20.13 8.61
CA ASP A 119 -2.53 -21.41 8.28
C ASP A 119 -2.34 -22.13 9.62
#